data_AF-A0A9E5YAP6-F1
#
_entry.id   AF-A0A9E5YAP6-F1
#
_cell.length_a   1.000
_cell.length_b   1.000
_cell.length_c   1.000
_cell.angle_alpha   90.00
_cell.angle_beta   90.00
_cell.angle_gamma   90.00
#
_symmetry.space_group_name_H-M   'P 1'
#
loop_
_entity.id
_entity.type
_entity.pdbx_description
1 polymer ?
#
loop_
_entity_poly.entity_id
_entity_poly.type
_entity_poly.pdbx_seq_one_letter_code
_entity_poly.pdbx_strand_id
1 'polypeptide(L)'
;MKIAISATGPDLNAQVDPRLGRCQYFIIVDPETMEFEGIQNPSVGATHGAGIQTAQLIANKSATVVLTGNCGPNAFQTLSASGIQVIVGVSGKINEVIERYKKGEFQSTDQASVSSHFGTGGSPSFGTGMGGGRGMGQGGGMGMGQGMMGGGFQTTYGMGTPPGAVPQISKDQELKFLENQTQALKEQLEQIDKRIKELKKNS
;
A
#
# COMPACT_ATOMS: atom_id res chain seq x y z
N MET A 1 2.06 17.35 -26.42
CA MET A 1 1.99 16.05 -25.70
C MET A 1 1.39 16.31 -24.32
N LYS A 2 0.61 15.40 -23.70
CA LYS A 2 0.01 15.69 -22.39
C LYS A 2 0.67 14.93 -21.25
N ILE A 3 1.05 15.63 -20.18
CA ILE A 3 1.53 15.03 -18.93
C ILE A 3 0.51 15.29 -17.82
N ALA A 4 0.29 14.29 -16.96
CA ALA A 4 -0.55 14.40 -15.78
C ALA A 4 0.32 14.45 -14.53
N ILE A 5 0.05 15.40 -13.64
CA ILE A 5 0.82 15.61 -12.41
C ILE A 5 -0.12 15.52 -11.21
N SER A 6 0.19 14.65 -10.23
CA SER A 6 -0.58 14.60 -8.99
C SER A 6 -0.33 15.86 -8.17
N ALA A 7 -1.38 16.56 -7.75
CA ALA A 7 -1.28 17.90 -7.18
C ALA A 7 -2.10 18.08 -5.90
N THR A 8 -1.61 18.95 -5.03
CA THR A 8 -2.32 19.37 -3.81
C THR A 8 -3.32 20.50 -4.07
N GLY A 9 -3.26 21.15 -5.24
CA GLY A 9 -4.13 22.25 -5.64
C GLY A 9 -4.36 22.30 -7.15
N PRO A 10 -5.22 23.22 -7.64
CA PRO A 10 -5.71 23.23 -9.02
C PRO A 10 -4.82 23.97 -10.03
N ASP A 11 -3.65 24.48 -9.62
CA ASP A 11 -2.79 25.34 -10.44
C ASP A 11 -1.31 24.92 -10.41
N LEU A 12 -0.49 25.55 -11.27
CA LEU A 12 0.93 25.26 -11.43
C LEU A 12 1.82 25.72 -10.25
N ASN A 13 1.29 26.53 -9.34
CA ASN A 13 2.01 26.95 -8.13
C ASN A 13 1.82 25.95 -6.97
N ALA A 14 0.88 25.02 -7.11
CA ALA A 14 0.67 23.96 -6.14
C ALA A 14 1.86 22.99 -6.08
N GLN A 15 1.85 22.16 -5.03
CA GLN A 15 2.86 21.14 -4.83
C GLN A 15 2.42 19.81 -5.42
N VAL A 16 3.40 19.00 -5.82
CA VAL A 16 3.14 17.61 -6.20
C VAL A 16 2.63 16.85 -4.98
N ASP A 17 1.47 16.19 -5.13
CA ASP A 17 0.93 15.31 -4.09
C ASP A 17 1.72 13.98 -4.10
N PRO A 18 2.17 13.50 -2.92
CA PRO A 18 2.91 12.25 -2.83
C PRO A 18 2.06 11.00 -3.13
N ARG A 19 0.73 11.10 -3.23
CA ARG A 19 -0.17 9.96 -3.44
C ARG A 19 -0.87 10.09 -4.79
N LEU A 20 -0.60 9.18 -5.73
CA LEU A 20 -1.27 9.21 -7.02
C LEU A 20 -2.79 8.98 -6.91
N GLY A 21 -3.21 7.85 -6.33
CA GLY A 21 -4.63 7.45 -6.36
C GLY A 21 -5.58 8.30 -5.53
N ARG A 22 -5.05 9.14 -4.62
CA ARG A 22 -5.82 9.95 -3.66
C ARG A 22 -5.34 11.40 -3.57
N CYS A 23 -4.60 11.88 -4.57
CA CYS A 23 -4.29 13.30 -4.64
C CYS A 23 -5.58 14.11 -4.77
N GLN A 24 -5.54 15.37 -4.37
CA GLN A 24 -6.72 16.24 -4.44
C GLN A 24 -7.04 16.65 -5.87
N TYR A 25 -6.00 16.90 -6.66
CA TYR A 25 -6.11 17.36 -8.05
C TYR A 25 -5.12 16.63 -8.96
N PHE A 26 -5.44 16.63 -10.25
CA PHE A 26 -4.51 16.35 -11.34
C PHE A 26 -4.33 17.60 -12.17
N ILE A 27 -3.08 17.97 -12.44
CA ILE A 27 -2.78 18.97 -13.46
C ILE A 27 -2.45 18.23 -14.75
N ILE A 28 -3.27 18.44 -15.77
CA ILE A 28 -2.98 17.97 -17.14
C ILE A 28 -2.37 19.14 -17.88
N VAL A 29 -1.11 19.03 -18.29
CA VAL A 29 -0.36 20.12 -18.93
C VAL A 29 0.33 19.65 -20.19
N ASP A 30 0.42 20.52 -21.18
CA ASP A 30 1.34 20.35 -22.31
C ASP A 30 2.67 21.05 -22.00
N PRO A 31 3.80 20.33 -21.86
CA PRO A 31 5.08 20.93 -21.49
C PRO A 31 5.67 21.84 -22.58
N GLU A 32 5.17 21.77 -23.82
CA GLU A 32 5.61 22.63 -24.92
C GLU A 32 4.93 23.99 -24.87
N THR A 33 3.60 24.01 -24.72
CA THR A 33 2.80 25.26 -24.74
C THR A 33 2.55 25.84 -23.35
N MET A 34 2.76 25.05 -22.29
CA MET A 34 2.39 25.36 -20.90
C MET A 34 0.88 25.52 -20.66
N GLU A 35 0.04 25.16 -21.62
CA GLU A 35 -1.41 25.09 -21.43
C GLU A 35 -1.74 23.98 -20.43
N PHE A 36 -2.56 24.28 -19.42
CA PHE A 36 -2.90 23.34 -18.36
C PHE A 36 -4.39 23.36 -18.01
N GLU A 37 -4.86 22.21 -17.50
CA GLU A 37 -6.18 22.02 -16.92
C GLU A 37 -6.01 21.39 -15.53
N GLY A 38 -6.55 22.04 -14.49
CA GLY A 38 -6.64 21.48 -13.15
C GLY A 38 -7.95 20.72 -12.96
N ILE A 39 -7.85 19.42 -12.66
CA ILE A 39 -8.99 18.51 -12.51
C ILE A 39 -9.06 18.01 -11.08
N GLN A 40 -10.21 18.13 -10.44
CA GLN A 40 -10.41 17.54 -9.11
C GLN A 40 -10.48 16.02 -9.20
N ASN A 41 -9.81 15.31 -8.30
CA ASN A 41 -9.84 13.86 -8.26
C ASN A 41 -11.12 13.38 -7.52
N PRO A 42 -12.06 12.69 -8.20
CA PRO A 42 -13.25 12.16 -7.53
C PRO A 42 -12.92 10.99 -6.58
N SER A 43 -11.74 10.38 -6.72
CA SER A 43 -11.34 9.17 -5.98
C SER A 43 -10.66 9.46 -4.64
N VAL A 44 -10.60 10.71 -4.19
CA VAL A 44 -10.00 11.10 -2.89
C VAL A 44 -10.62 10.31 -1.72
N GLY A 45 -11.96 10.19 -1.71
CA GLY A 45 -12.72 9.49 -0.67
C GLY A 45 -12.99 8.01 -0.97
N ALA A 46 -12.43 7.45 -2.04
CA ALA A 46 -12.75 6.07 -2.42
C ALA A 46 -12.17 5.06 -1.40
N THR A 47 -13.07 4.25 -0.83
CA THR A 47 -12.71 3.17 0.11
C THR A 47 -11.77 2.15 -0.56
N HIS A 48 -12.04 1.81 -1.82
CA HIS A 48 -11.25 0.87 -2.61
C HIS A 48 -11.16 1.31 -4.08
N GLY A 49 -10.17 0.80 -4.82
CA GLY A 49 -10.07 1.02 -6.27
C GLY A 49 -9.68 2.44 -6.71
N ALA A 50 -9.28 3.31 -5.78
CA ALA A 50 -8.92 4.71 -6.07
C ALA A 50 -7.86 4.84 -7.19
N GLY A 51 -6.87 3.94 -7.18
CA GLY A 51 -5.83 3.89 -8.20
C GLY A 51 -6.32 3.51 -9.60
N ILE A 52 -7.30 2.61 -9.70
CA ILE A 52 -7.87 2.18 -10.99
C ILE A 52 -8.69 3.32 -11.59
N GLN A 53 -9.56 3.94 -10.79
CA GLN A 53 -10.38 5.07 -11.23
C GLN A 53 -9.51 6.27 -11.64
N THR A 54 -8.47 6.57 -10.85
CA THR A 54 -7.47 7.59 -11.17
C THR A 54 -6.80 7.32 -12.51
N ALA A 55 -6.34 6.08 -12.74
CA ALA A 55 -5.67 5.72 -13.99
C ALA A 55 -6.60 5.86 -15.21
N GLN A 56 -7.87 5.47 -15.07
CA GLN A 56 -8.89 5.67 -16.11
C GLN A 56 -9.15 7.16 -16.40
N LEU A 57 -9.23 8.00 -15.36
CA LEU A 57 -9.40 9.44 -15.51
C LEU A 57 -8.25 10.06 -16.30
N ILE A 58 -7.01 9.68 -15.95
CA ILE A 58 -5.80 10.15 -16.64
C ILE A 58 -5.78 9.69 -18.11
N ALA A 59 -6.11 8.43 -18.37
CA ALA A 59 -6.19 7.89 -19.72
C ALA A 59 -7.24 8.61 -20.59
N ASN A 60 -8.41 8.91 -20.02
CA ASN A 60 -9.47 9.66 -20.70
C ASN A 60 -9.06 11.09 -21.05
N LYS A 61 -8.09 11.66 -20.32
CA LYS A 61 -7.50 12.98 -20.62
C LYS A 61 -6.37 12.93 -21.64
N SER A 62 -6.12 11.75 -22.21
CA SER A 62 -5.08 11.50 -23.22
C SER A 62 -3.67 11.86 -22.75
N ALA A 63 -3.42 11.77 -21.45
CA ALA A 63 -2.09 11.94 -20.90
C ALA A 63 -1.22 10.73 -21.24
N THR A 64 -0.02 10.97 -21.73
CA THR A 64 0.95 9.94 -22.12
C THR A 64 1.96 9.65 -21.02
N VAL A 65 2.12 10.58 -20.07
CA VAL A 65 3.06 10.46 -18.95
C VAL A 65 2.39 10.94 -17.66
N VAL A 66 2.67 10.25 -16.55
CA VAL A 66 2.25 10.61 -15.19
C VAL A 66 3.47 10.91 -14.33
N LEU A 67 3.50 12.10 -13.73
CA LEU A 67 4.48 12.50 -12.73
C LEU A 67 3.81 12.48 -11.35
N THR A 68 4.35 11.70 -10.42
CA THR A 68 3.81 11.60 -9.06
C THR A 68 4.89 11.32 -8.03
N GLY A 69 4.57 11.54 -6.74
CA GLY A 69 5.45 11.08 -5.67
C GLY A 69 5.45 9.55 -5.59
N ASN A 70 4.27 8.94 -5.40
CA ASN A 70 4.15 7.50 -5.26
C ASN A 70 3.00 6.91 -6.08
N CYS A 71 3.26 5.74 -6.67
CA CYS A 71 2.29 4.96 -7.43
C CYS A 71 2.16 3.55 -6.86
N GLY A 72 0.92 3.14 -6.55
CA GLY A 72 0.60 1.78 -6.10
C GLY A 72 0.39 0.79 -7.23
N PRO A 73 0.44 -0.52 -6.95
CA PRO A 73 0.44 -1.58 -7.97
C PRO A 73 -0.77 -1.51 -8.90
N ASN A 74 -1.97 -1.29 -8.34
CA ASN A 74 -3.20 -1.23 -9.13
C ASN A 74 -3.22 -0.04 -10.10
N ALA A 75 -2.73 1.13 -9.65
CA ALA A 75 -2.63 2.30 -10.50
C ALA A 75 -1.55 2.11 -11.57
N PHE A 76 -0.38 1.60 -11.18
CA PHE A 76 0.74 1.34 -12.08
C PHE A 76 0.35 0.36 -13.19
N GLN A 77 -0.27 -0.76 -12.84
CA GLN A 77 -0.73 -1.77 -13.78
C GLN A 77 -1.76 -1.20 -14.76
N THR A 78 -2.72 -0.41 -14.27
CA THR A 78 -3.77 0.18 -15.11
C THR A 78 -3.21 1.24 -16.07
N LEU A 79 -2.30 2.11 -15.58
CA LEU A 79 -1.62 3.10 -16.40
C LEU A 79 -0.74 2.46 -17.47
N SER A 80 0.06 1.45 -17.08
CA SER A 80 0.94 0.72 -17.99
C SER A 80 0.14 -0.03 -19.07
N ALA A 81 -0.98 -0.66 -18.70
CA ALA A 81 -1.88 -1.31 -19.66
C ALA A 81 -2.51 -0.32 -20.67
N SER A 82 -2.55 0.97 -20.31
CA SER A 82 -3.03 2.06 -21.19
C SER A 82 -1.89 2.70 -21.99
N GLY A 83 -0.66 2.18 -21.89
CA GLY A 83 0.52 2.74 -22.56
C GLY A 83 1.03 4.05 -21.94
N ILE A 84 0.61 4.36 -20.71
CA ILE A 84 0.98 5.61 -20.02
C ILE A 84 2.24 5.37 -19.20
N GLN A 85 3.26 6.17 -19.46
CA GLN A 85 4.52 6.09 -18.73
C GLN A 85 4.36 6.67 -17.32
N VAL A 86 4.85 5.97 -16.31
CA VAL A 86 4.79 6.42 -14.91
C VAL A 86 6.18 6.80 -14.42
N ILE A 87 6.28 7.99 -13.85
CA ILE A 87 7.49 8.51 -13.20
C ILE A 87 7.12 8.79 -11.74
N VAL A 88 7.81 8.11 -10.83
CA VAL A 88 7.64 8.22 -9.38
C VAL A 88 8.81 8.97 -8.75
N GLY A 89 8.71 9.28 -7.46
CA GLY A 89 9.75 10.02 -6.72
C GLY A 89 9.77 11.52 -7.06
N VAL A 90 8.73 12.03 -7.71
CA VAL A 90 8.62 13.45 -8.06
C VAL A 90 8.10 14.24 -6.86
N SER A 91 8.76 15.35 -6.55
CA SER A 91 8.40 16.25 -5.46
C SER A 91 8.77 17.69 -5.80
N GLY A 92 8.12 18.65 -5.15
CA GLY A 92 8.37 20.08 -5.33
C GLY A 92 7.16 20.81 -5.90
N LYS A 93 7.37 22.05 -6.36
CA LYS A 93 6.34 22.82 -7.05
C LYS A 93 6.15 22.30 -8.47
N ILE A 94 4.93 22.37 -8.97
CA ILE A 94 4.57 21.81 -10.28
C ILE A 94 5.32 22.52 -11.42
N ASN A 95 5.46 23.85 -11.36
CA ASN A 95 6.24 24.60 -12.34
C ASN A 95 7.70 24.09 -12.47
N GLU A 96 8.39 23.90 -11.35
CA GLU A 96 9.76 23.39 -11.30
C GLU A 96 9.84 21.95 -11.81
N VAL A 97 8.84 21.13 -11.47
CA VAL A 97 8.75 19.74 -11.94
C VAL A 97 8.59 19.68 -13.46
N ILE A 98 7.78 20.55 -14.06
CA ILE A 98 7.64 20.60 -15.52
C ILE A 98 8.97 20.98 -16.18
N GLU A 99 9.70 21.95 -15.63
CA GLU A 99 11.03 22.32 -16.14
C GLU A 99 12.04 21.17 -16.07
N ARG A 100 12.10 20.47 -14.94
CA ARG A 100 12.97 19.31 -14.75
C ARG A 100 12.61 18.16 -15.69
N TYR A 101 11.32 17.97 -15.95
CA TYR A 101 10.85 17.01 -16.94
C TYR A 101 11.34 17.36 -18.35
N LYS A 102 11.23 18.63 -18.76
CA LYS A 102 11.74 19.11 -20.05
C LYS A 102 13.26 18.94 -20.21
N LYS A 103 14.01 19.02 -19.10
CA LYS A 103 15.45 18.78 -19.06
C LYS A 103 15.83 17.28 -19.11
N GLY A 104 14.86 16.37 -19.03
CA GLY A 104 15.12 14.93 -19.02
C GLY A 104 15.72 14.42 -17.70
N GLU A 105 15.52 15.14 -16.59
CA GLU A 105 16.08 14.78 -15.27
C GLU A 105 15.35 13.61 -14.59
N PHE A 106 14.21 13.19 -15.13
CA PHE A 106 13.43 12.09 -14.57
C PHE A 106 13.63 10.80 -15.37
N GLN A 107 13.77 9.70 -14.64
CA GLN A 107 13.78 8.36 -15.23
C GLN A 107 12.40 7.71 -15.09
N SER A 108 11.95 7.10 -16.18
CA SER A 108 10.77 6.22 -16.20
C SER A 108 10.93 5.11 -15.17
N THR A 109 9.84 4.74 -14.50
CA THR A 109 9.87 3.61 -13.57
C THR A 109 9.17 2.42 -14.20
N ASP A 110 9.84 1.25 -14.19
CA ASP A 110 9.30 0.00 -14.73
C ASP A 110 8.44 -0.78 -13.70
N GLN A 111 8.35 -0.29 -12.46
CA GLN A 111 7.64 -0.93 -11.35
C GLN A 111 6.91 0.08 -10.45
N ALA A 112 5.91 -0.38 -9.69
CA ALA A 112 5.22 0.46 -8.70
C ALA A 112 6.15 0.85 -7.53
N SER A 113 6.02 2.07 -7.02
CA SER A 113 6.91 2.59 -5.97
C SER A 113 6.47 2.26 -4.55
N VAL A 114 5.22 1.84 -4.37
CA VAL A 114 4.75 1.28 -3.09
C VAL A 114 4.49 -0.21 -3.25
N SER A 115 4.98 -0.99 -2.28
CA SER A 115 4.75 -2.43 -2.22
C SER A 115 3.26 -2.73 -2.22
N SER A 116 2.86 -3.80 -2.89
CA SER A 116 1.47 -4.28 -2.95
C SER A 116 0.84 -4.66 -1.61
N HIS A 117 1.61 -4.55 -0.52
CA HIS A 117 1.18 -4.76 0.85
C HIS A 117 1.05 -3.44 1.61
N PHE A 118 -0.09 -2.77 1.46
CA PHE A 118 -0.67 -2.04 2.59
C PHE A 118 -1.80 -2.92 3.13
N GLY A 119 -1.40 -3.92 3.93
CA GLY A 119 -2.34 -4.84 4.57
C GLY A 119 -1.97 -6.32 4.58
N THR A 120 -0.69 -6.71 4.66
CA THR A 120 -0.30 -8.02 5.22
C THR A 120 1.20 -8.02 5.48
N GLY A 121 1.61 -8.36 6.69
CA GLY A 121 3.00 -8.65 7.00
C GLY A 121 3.44 -9.86 6.19
N GLY A 122 4.29 -9.64 5.19
CA GLY A 122 4.85 -10.68 4.34
C GLY A 122 6.25 -10.28 3.96
N SER A 123 7.20 -10.53 4.86
CA SER A 123 8.62 -10.36 4.56
C SER A 123 8.99 -11.26 3.36
N PRO A 124 9.64 -10.73 2.31
CA PRO A 124 10.21 -11.57 1.28
C PRO A 124 11.52 -12.14 1.83
N SER A 125 11.45 -13.32 2.46
CA SER A 125 12.67 -14.04 2.80
C SER A 125 13.19 -14.70 1.53
N PHE A 126 14.26 -14.12 1.02
CA PHE A 126 15.10 -14.60 -0.06
C PHE A 126 15.33 -16.11 0.09
N GLY A 127 15.15 -16.82 -1.03
CA GLY A 127 15.65 -18.18 -1.16
C GLY A 127 17.14 -18.22 -0.84
N THR A 128 17.49 -18.99 0.18
CA THR A 128 18.80 -19.65 0.26
C THR A 128 18.50 -21.13 0.41
N GLY A 129 18.76 -21.89 -0.64
CA GLY A 129 18.75 -23.33 -0.60
C GLY A 129 19.83 -23.84 0.35
N MET A 130 19.43 -24.71 1.25
CA MET A 130 20.21 -25.78 1.90
C MET A 130 19.13 -26.79 2.31
N GLY A 131 18.95 -27.96 1.70
CA GLY A 131 19.96 -28.88 1.22
C GLY A 131 20.36 -29.82 2.37
N GLY A 132 19.65 -30.96 2.49
CA GLY A 132 19.93 -32.07 3.42
C GLY A 132 18.94 -32.11 4.59
N GLY A 133 18.08 -33.12 4.80
CA GLY A 133 18.23 -34.55 4.55
C GLY A 133 18.62 -35.25 5.87
N ARG A 134 17.76 -36.19 6.32
CA ARG A 134 17.85 -37.06 7.53
C ARG A 134 17.53 -36.33 8.84
N GLY A 135 16.59 -36.77 9.67
CA GLY A 135 16.31 -38.14 10.12
C GLY A 135 16.86 -38.31 11.54
N MET A 136 16.14 -39.04 12.40
CA MET A 136 16.30 -39.25 13.86
C MET A 136 15.56 -38.17 14.69
N GLY A 137 14.53 -38.44 15.48
CA GLY A 137 14.24 -39.65 16.24
C GLY A 137 14.98 -39.58 17.58
N GLN A 138 14.21 -39.71 18.68
CA GLN A 138 14.63 -40.11 20.04
C GLN A 138 14.61 -39.02 21.14
N GLY A 139 13.88 -39.36 22.22
CA GLY A 139 14.02 -38.81 23.58
C GLY A 139 13.01 -37.72 23.91
N GLY A 140 11.97 -37.90 24.74
CA GLY A 140 11.93 -38.66 25.99
C GLY A 140 12.17 -37.69 27.15
N GLY A 141 11.11 -37.24 27.83
CA GLY A 141 11.24 -36.32 28.97
C GLY A 141 9.92 -35.77 29.50
N MET A 142 9.11 -36.64 30.10
CA MET A 142 8.07 -36.25 31.05
C MET A 142 8.74 -35.64 32.30
N GLY A 143 8.35 -34.43 32.67
CA GLY A 143 8.76 -33.77 33.91
C GLY A 143 7.61 -32.96 34.49
N MET A 144 6.69 -33.65 35.18
CA MET A 144 5.76 -33.02 36.12
C MET A 144 6.55 -32.44 37.29
N GLY A 145 6.43 -31.13 37.49
CA GLY A 145 6.99 -30.40 38.62
C GLY A 145 5.97 -29.42 39.18
N GLN A 146 5.16 -29.92 40.11
CA GLN A 146 4.21 -29.21 40.94
C GLN A 146 4.93 -28.24 41.90
N GLY A 147 4.51 -26.98 41.97
CA GLY A 147 5.04 -26.02 42.94
C GLY A 147 4.27 -24.70 42.96
N MET A 148 3.30 -24.60 43.87
CA MET A 148 2.66 -23.34 44.31
C MET A 148 3.68 -22.45 45.03
N MET A 149 3.54 -21.12 44.89
CA MET A 149 3.81 -20.04 45.86
C MET A 149 3.80 -18.73 45.03
N GLY A 150 2.95 -17.75 45.28
CA GLY A 150 2.75 -17.10 46.56
C GLY A 150 3.43 -15.73 46.46
N GLY A 151 2.63 -14.65 46.45
CA GLY A 151 3.05 -13.30 46.07
C GLY A 151 4.16 -12.68 46.93
N GLY A 152 4.86 -11.71 46.32
CA GLY A 152 5.85 -10.88 46.98
C GLY A 152 6.32 -9.78 46.04
N PHE A 153 5.83 -8.56 46.29
CA PHE A 153 6.40 -7.32 45.79
C PHE A 153 7.87 -7.20 46.25
N GLN A 154 8.79 -6.89 45.33
CA GLN A 154 9.99 -6.12 45.69
C GLN A 154 10.54 -5.37 44.48
N THR A 155 10.52 -4.05 44.63
CA THR A 155 11.16 -3.03 43.81
C THR A 155 12.68 -3.19 43.85
N THR A 156 13.32 -3.29 42.69
CA THR A 156 14.76 -3.03 42.55
C THR A 156 15.00 -2.26 41.26
N TYR A 157 15.52 -1.04 41.44
CA TYR A 157 16.09 -0.23 40.38
C TYR A 157 17.44 -0.84 39.98
N GLY A 158 17.63 -1.05 38.67
CA GLY A 158 18.95 -1.21 38.06
C GLY A 158 19.23 -2.58 37.47
N MET A 159 19.08 -2.71 36.15
CA MET A 159 20.02 -3.36 35.22
C MET A 159 19.38 -3.41 33.82
N GLY A 160 20.17 -3.03 32.81
CA GLY A 160 19.69 -2.74 31.46
C GLY A 160 19.03 -3.91 30.73
N THR A 161 17.90 -3.64 30.11
CA THR A 161 17.28 -4.52 29.11
C THR A 161 17.79 -4.13 27.71
N PRO A 162 18.28 -5.10 26.91
CA PRO A 162 18.60 -4.84 25.51
C PRO A 162 17.30 -4.63 24.70
N PRO A 163 17.28 -3.73 23.70
CA PRO A 163 16.12 -3.56 22.83
C PRO A 163 16.07 -4.71 21.83
N GLY A 164 15.03 -5.54 21.84
CA GLY A 164 14.88 -6.55 20.78
C GLY A 164 13.92 -7.73 20.98
N ALA A 165 13.21 -7.87 22.10
CA ALA A 165 12.24 -8.95 22.25
C ALA A 165 10.81 -8.45 21.93
N VAL A 166 10.44 -8.51 20.65
CA VAL A 166 9.03 -8.58 20.27
C VAL A 166 8.42 -9.86 20.87
N PRO A 167 7.29 -9.80 21.60
CA PRO A 167 6.58 -11.00 22.03
C PRO A 167 6.22 -11.82 20.78
N GLN A 168 6.87 -12.96 20.60
CA GLN A 168 6.52 -13.92 19.57
C GLN A 168 5.20 -14.55 20.00
N ILE A 169 4.09 -14.08 19.41
CA ILE A 169 2.78 -14.72 19.56
C ILE A 169 2.99 -16.20 19.24
N SER A 170 2.60 -17.09 20.16
CA SER A 170 2.77 -18.52 19.91
C SER A 170 1.92 -18.92 18.70
N LYS A 171 2.36 -19.92 17.93
CA LYS A 171 1.64 -20.38 16.73
C LYS A 171 0.15 -20.66 17.00
N ASP A 172 -0.17 -21.16 18.20
CA ASP A 172 -1.54 -21.44 18.62
C ASP A 172 -2.37 -20.17 18.85
N GLN A 173 -1.75 -19.08 19.32
CA GLN A 173 -2.40 -17.78 19.47
C GLN A 173 -2.62 -17.09 18.13
N GLU A 174 -1.66 -17.21 17.21
CA GLU A 174 -1.79 -16.68 15.86
C GLU A 174 -2.89 -17.42 15.08
N LEU A 175 -2.94 -18.74 15.21
CA LEU A 175 -3.98 -19.56 14.59
C LEU A 175 -5.38 -19.18 15.09
N LYS A 176 -5.56 -19.03 16.41
CA LYS A 176 -6.84 -18.56 16.98
C LYS A 176 -7.22 -17.14 16.52
N PHE A 177 -6.24 -16.25 16.38
CA PHE A 177 -6.49 -14.90 15.89
C PHE A 177 -6.98 -14.92 14.43
N LEU A 178 -6.31 -15.71 13.58
CA LEU A 178 -6.68 -15.86 12.17
C LEU A 178 -8.03 -16.55 12.00
N GLU A 179 -8.35 -17.56 12.82
CA GLU A 179 -9.67 -18.20 12.85
C GLU A 179 -10.78 -17.20 13.23
N ASN A 180 -10.57 -16.41 14.28
CA ASN A 180 -11.51 -15.37 14.69
C ASN A 180 -11.70 -14.30 13.61
N GLN A 181 -10.62 -13.87 12.96
CA GLN A 181 -10.68 -12.92 11.85
C GLN A 181 -11.44 -13.50 10.65
N THR A 182 -11.20 -14.77 10.34
CA THR A 182 -11.92 -15.49 9.27
C THR A 182 -13.41 -15.58 9.56
N GLN A 183 -13.79 -15.85 10.80
CA GLN A 183 -15.19 -15.94 11.21
C GLN A 183 -15.91 -14.60 11.08
N ALA A 184 -15.28 -13.51 11.54
CA ALA A 184 -15.83 -12.16 11.41
C ALA A 184 -16.04 -11.75 9.94
N LEU A 185 -15.08 -12.08 9.07
CA LEU A 185 -15.21 -11.80 7.63
C LEU A 185 -16.34 -12.59 6.97
N LYS A 186 -16.56 -13.85 7.36
CA LYS A 186 -17.68 -14.66 6.87
C LYS A 186 -19.03 -14.03 7.24
N GLU A 187 -19.17 -13.54 8.47
CA GLU A 187 -20.40 -12.86 8.91
C GLU A 187 -20.65 -11.57 8.13
N GLN A 188 -19.61 -10.79 7.84
CA GLN A 188 -19.73 -9.60 6.99
C GLN A 188 -20.16 -9.95 5.57
N LEU A 189 -19.61 -11.01 4.98
CA LEU A 189 -20.02 -11.49 3.65
C LEU A 189 -21.50 -11.90 3.64
N GLU A 190 -21.97 -12.63 4.65
CA GLU A 190 -23.39 -13.00 4.74
C GLU A 190 -24.32 -11.78 4.85
N GLN A 191 -23.92 -10.74 5.60
CA GLN A 191 -24.70 -9.51 5.69
C GLN A 191 -24.75 -8.76 4.36
N ILE A 192 -23.64 -8.71 3.64
CA ILE A 192 -23.58 -8.09 2.30
C ILE A 192 -24.48 -8.87 1.33
N ASP A 193 -24.41 -10.20 1.33
CA ASP A 193 -25.23 -11.05 0.46
C ASP A 193 -26.74 -10.92 0.76
N LYS A 194 -27.11 -10.82 2.04
CA LYS A 194 -28.51 -10.54 2.43
C LYS A 194 -28.97 -9.20 1.87
N ARG A 195 -28.17 -8.15 2.00
CA ARG A 195 -28.49 -6.81 1.49
C ARG A 195 -28.60 -6.79 -0.04
N ILE A 196 -27.75 -7.53 -0.74
CA ILE A 196 -27.83 -7.70 -2.21
C ILE A 196 -29.16 -8.38 -2.59
N LYS A 197 -29.56 -9.44 -1.88
CA LYS A 197 -30.83 -10.14 -2.14
C LYS A 197 -32.04 -9.27 -1.89
N GLU A 198 -32.04 -8.47 -0.82
CA GLU A 198 -33.11 -7.51 -0.52
C GLU A 198 -33.24 -6.44 -1.62
N LEU A 199 -32.12 -5.86 -2.06
CA LEU A 199 -32.12 -4.86 -3.13
C LEU A 199 -32.59 -5.43 -4.47
N LYS A 200 -32.22 -6.69 -4.77
CA LYS A 200 -32.69 -7.39 -5.98
C LYS A 200 -34.17 -7.75 -5.95
N LYS A 201 -34.77 -7.92 -4.76
CA LYS A 201 -36.20 -8.25 -4.61
C LYS A 201 -37.09 -7.00 -4.68
N ASN A 202 -36.52 -5.83 -4.40
CA ASN A 202 -37.19 -4.53 -4.45
C ASN A 202 -36.96 -3.78 -5.79
N SER A 203 -36.31 -4.42 -6.76
CA SER A 203 -36.15 -3.94 -8.15
C SER A 203 -36.98 -4.82 -9.08
#